data_AF-A0A2R4NH69-F1
#
_entry.id   AF-A0A2R4NH69-F1
#
_cell.length_a   1.000
_cell.length_b   1.000
_cell.length_c   1.000
_cell.angle_alpha   90.00
_cell.angle_beta   90.00
_cell.angle_gamma   90.00
#
_symmetry.space_group_name_H-M   'P 1'
#
loop_
_entity.id
_entity.type
_entity.pdbx_description
1 polymer ?
#
loop_
_entity_poly.entity_id
_entity_poly.type
_entity_poly.pdbx_seq_one_letter_code
_entity_poly.pdbx_strand_id
1 'polypeptide(L)'
;MAKIQARNVDDALFARIEQSAMKNERSLEGEIRLALARQYPAGTTSPEILSSRQQWQKECGGRLRALFDRLSADGFFPGAGQPGPTRIADQVRIAHRLHVSPGLLLDCIDGAGELTRELAPVS
;
A
#
# COMPACT_ATOMS: atom_id res chain seq x y z
N MET A 1 -21.63 5.95 -5.14
CA MET A 1 -21.33 5.46 -6.51
C MET A 1 -21.00 6.66 -7.38
N ALA A 2 -19.86 6.66 -8.07
CA ALA A 2 -19.53 7.71 -9.02
C ALA A 2 -20.44 7.58 -10.25
N LYS A 3 -21.08 8.69 -10.66
CA LYS A 3 -21.95 8.72 -11.84
C LYS A 3 -21.15 9.29 -13.01
N ILE A 4 -20.97 8.51 -14.07
CA ILE A 4 -20.29 8.94 -15.28
C ILE A 4 -21.36 9.29 -16.33
N GLN A 5 -21.19 10.44 -16.98
CA GLN A 5 -22.03 10.87 -18.10
C GLN A 5 -21.17 10.87 -19.36
N ALA A 6 -21.43 9.96 -20.29
CA ALA A 6 -20.83 10.00 -21.62
C ALA A 6 -21.71 10.88 -22.52
N ARG A 7 -21.09 11.87 -23.19
CA ARG A 7 -21.74 12.69 -24.22
C ARG A 7 -21.07 12.38 -25.56
N ASN A 8 -21.81 12.49 -26.66
CA ASN A 8 -21.33 12.22 -28.03
C ASN A 8 -20.84 10.77 -28.23
N VAL A 9 -21.60 9.79 -27.74
CA VAL A 9 -21.35 8.38 -28.06
C VAL A 9 -21.82 8.15 -29.49
N ASP A 10 -20.98 7.52 -30.30
CA ASP A 10 -21.32 7.13 -31.67
C ASP A 10 -22.58 6.22 -31.69
N ASP A 11 -23.53 6.52 -32.57
CA ASP A 11 -24.81 5.81 -32.64
C ASP A 11 -24.64 4.33 -32.96
N ALA A 12 -23.65 3.97 -33.79
CA ALA A 12 -23.38 2.57 -34.11
C ALA A 12 -22.77 1.83 -32.91
N LEU A 13 -21.93 2.52 -32.11
CA LEU A 13 -21.45 1.98 -30.85
C LEU A 13 -22.60 1.77 -29.85
N PHE A 14 -23.51 2.74 -29.73
CA PHE A 14 -24.67 2.65 -28.84
C PHE A 14 -25.56 1.46 -29.22
N ALA A 15 -25.95 1.35 -30.49
CA ALA A 15 -26.76 0.24 -31.00
C ALA A 15 -26.12 -1.14 -30.74
N ARG A 16 -24.78 -1.24 -30.86
CA ARG A 16 -24.05 -2.48 -30.58
C ARG A 16 -24.08 -2.85 -29.09
N ILE A 17 -24.05 -1.86 -28.19
CA ILE A 17 -24.16 -2.09 -26.74
C ILE A 17 -25.59 -2.50 -26.39
N GLU A 18 -26.62 -1.87 -26.98
CA GLU A 18 -28.02 -2.29 -26.80
C GLU A 18 -28.24 -3.74 -27.24
N GLN A 19 -27.74 -4.11 -28.41
CA GLN A 19 -27.85 -5.48 -28.91
C GLN A 19 -27.16 -6.48 -27.99
N SER A 20 -25.98 -6.13 -27.44
CA SER A 20 -25.27 -6.96 -26.46
C SER A 20 -26.04 -7.09 -25.15
N ALA A 21 -26.61 -6.00 -24.65
CA ALA A 21 -27.41 -5.97 -23.44
C ALA A 21 -28.67 -6.84 -23.58
N MET A 22 -29.37 -6.74 -24.71
CA MET A 22 -30.51 -7.61 -25.03
C MET A 22 -30.11 -9.09 -25.09
N LYS A 23 -29.02 -9.41 -25.80
CA LYS A 23 -28.52 -10.78 -25.92
C LYS A 23 -28.14 -11.40 -24.57
N ASN A 24 -27.63 -10.60 -23.66
CA ASN A 24 -27.18 -11.03 -22.33
C ASN A 24 -28.25 -10.85 -21.24
N GLU A 25 -29.48 -10.49 -21.61
CA GLU A 25 -30.62 -10.24 -20.69
C GLU A 25 -30.27 -9.25 -19.55
N ARG A 26 -29.55 -8.18 -19.90
CA ARG A 26 -29.06 -7.17 -18.96
C ARG A 26 -29.57 -5.78 -19.33
N SER A 27 -29.60 -4.90 -18.34
CA SER A 27 -29.78 -3.48 -18.60
C SER A 27 -28.55 -2.90 -19.31
N LEU A 28 -28.75 -1.83 -20.08
CA LEU A 28 -27.67 -1.12 -20.76
C LEU A 28 -26.56 -0.69 -19.77
N GLU A 29 -26.95 -0.13 -18.63
CA GLU A 29 -26.01 0.25 -17.58
C GLU A 29 -25.25 -0.96 -17.01
N GLY A 30 -25.93 -2.09 -16.82
CA GLY A 30 -25.33 -3.33 -16.34
C GLY A 30 -24.30 -3.88 -17.32
N GLU A 31 -24.60 -3.84 -18.62
CA GLU A 31 -23.71 -4.28 -19.69
C GLU A 31 -22.48 -3.36 -19.81
N ILE A 32 -22.68 -2.04 -19.76
CA ILE A 32 -21.59 -1.06 -19.73
C ILE A 32 -20.70 -1.29 -18.51
N ARG A 33 -21.30 -1.47 -17.32
CA ARG A 33 -20.55 -1.70 -16.08
C ARG A 33 -19.71 -2.98 -16.17
N LEU A 34 -20.25 -4.04 -16.74
CA LEU A 34 -19.54 -5.31 -16.89
C LEU A 34 -18.42 -5.22 -17.94
N ALA A 35 -18.68 -4.57 -19.08
CA ALA A 35 -17.68 -4.31 -20.10
C ALA A 35 -16.52 -3.46 -19.54
N LEU A 36 -16.83 -2.39 -18.80
CA LEU A 36 -15.83 -1.55 -18.14
C LEU A 36 -15.06 -2.32 -17.07
N ALA A 37 -15.71 -3.11 -16.23
CA ALA A 37 -15.04 -3.92 -15.21
C ALA A 37 -14.13 -4.99 -15.83
N ARG A 38 -14.49 -5.51 -17.01
CA ARG A 38 -13.66 -6.48 -17.75
C ARG A 38 -12.44 -5.82 -18.38
N GLN A 39 -12.61 -4.62 -18.95
CA GLN A 39 -11.53 -3.86 -19.60
C GLN A 39 -10.59 -3.21 -18.59
N TYR A 40 -11.13 -2.76 -17.46
CA TYR A 40 -10.44 -2.09 -16.36
C TYR A 40 -10.73 -2.83 -15.06
N PRO A 41 -10.15 -4.03 -14.85
CA PRO A 41 -10.35 -4.79 -13.63
C PRO A 41 -9.93 -3.95 -12.42
N ALA A 42 -10.84 -3.83 -11.44
CA ALA A 42 -10.56 -3.21 -10.16
C ALA A 42 -9.41 -3.98 -9.48
N GLY A 43 -8.20 -3.44 -9.58
CA GLY A 43 -6.99 -4.16 -9.16
C GLY A 43 -5.75 -3.85 -9.98
N THR A 44 -5.87 -3.23 -11.15
CA THR A 44 -4.72 -2.52 -11.76
C THR A 44 -4.65 -1.09 -11.24
N THR A 45 -4.49 -0.95 -9.93
CA THR A 45 -3.47 0.01 -9.47
C THR A 45 -2.24 -0.45 -10.23
N SER A 46 -1.79 0.31 -11.25
CA SER A 46 -0.50 0.01 -11.87
C SER A 46 0.46 -0.20 -10.70
N PRO A 47 1.15 -1.36 -10.60
CA PRO A 47 2.06 -1.59 -9.48
C PRO A 47 2.92 -0.35 -9.41
N GLU A 48 2.96 0.29 -8.25
CA GLU A 48 3.76 1.50 -8.06
C GLU A 48 5.14 1.17 -8.61
N ILE A 49 5.54 1.80 -9.72
CA ILE A 49 6.82 1.51 -10.36
C ILE A 49 7.86 2.18 -9.49
N LEU A 50 8.31 1.42 -8.49
CA LEU A 50 9.37 1.85 -7.60
C LEU A 50 10.67 1.86 -8.39
N SER A 51 11.41 2.95 -8.27
CA SER A 51 12.82 2.93 -8.62
C SER A 51 13.55 1.86 -7.79
N SER A 52 14.68 1.36 -8.27
CA SER A 52 15.49 0.39 -7.53
C SER A 52 15.83 0.87 -6.11
N ARG A 53 16.01 2.19 -5.92
CA ARG A 53 16.23 2.80 -4.60
C ARG A 53 15.02 2.65 -3.69
N GLN A 54 13.83 2.99 -4.16
CA GLN A 54 12.61 2.90 -3.36
C GLN A 54 12.27 1.44 -3.03
N GLN A 55 12.46 0.53 -3.98
CA GLN A 55 12.31 -0.91 -3.75
C GLN A 55 13.24 -1.39 -2.62
N TRP A 56 14.52 -1.03 -2.70
CA TRP A 56 15.50 -1.37 -1.66
C TRP A 56 15.14 -0.76 -0.29
N GLN A 57 14.71 0.51 -0.24
CA GLN A 57 14.28 1.16 1.01
C GLN A 57 13.09 0.44 1.65
N LYS A 58 12.09 0.04 0.86
CA LYS A 58 10.94 -0.74 1.34
C LYS A 58 11.36 -2.09 1.90
N GLU A 59 12.25 -2.81 1.21
CA GLU A 59 12.79 -4.08 1.70
C GLU A 59 13.59 -3.92 3.00
N CYS A 60 14.43 -2.88 3.07
CA CYS A 60 15.17 -2.54 4.28
C CYS A 60 14.25 -2.18 5.46
N GLY A 61 13.23 -1.37 5.23
CA GLY A 61 12.23 -1.03 6.25
C GLY A 61 11.47 -2.26 6.76
N GLY A 62 11.11 -3.18 5.86
CA GLY A 62 10.51 -4.46 6.21
C GLY A 62 11.42 -5.34 7.09
N ARG A 63 12.71 -5.45 6.74
CA ARG A 63 13.71 -6.17 7.55
C ARG A 63 13.92 -5.54 8.92
N LEU A 64 13.96 -4.21 8.98
CA LEU A 64 14.11 -3.47 10.24
C LEU A 64 12.91 -3.71 11.18
N ARG A 65 11.69 -3.68 10.64
CA ARG A 65 10.46 -3.99 11.38
C ARG A 65 10.48 -5.42 11.93
N ALA A 66 10.83 -6.40 11.09
CA ALA A 66 10.96 -7.79 11.53
C ALA A 66 12.01 -7.97 12.64
N LEU A 67 13.12 -7.23 12.58
CA LEU A 67 14.13 -7.22 13.65
C LEU A 67 13.55 -6.67 14.96
N PHE A 68 12.83 -5.54 14.92
CA PHE A 68 12.20 -4.98 16.12
C PHE A 68 11.10 -5.88 16.70
N ASP A 69 10.32 -6.53 15.85
CA ASP A 69 9.34 -7.52 16.27
C ASP A 69 10.04 -8.66 17.02
N ARG A 70 11.16 -9.14 16.49
CA ARG A 70 11.93 -10.21 17.12
C ARG A 70 12.54 -9.79 18.45
N LEU A 71 13.20 -8.63 18.49
CA LEU A 71 13.79 -8.08 19.72
C LEU A 71 12.73 -7.82 20.80
N SER A 72 11.55 -7.35 20.40
CA SER A 72 10.42 -7.16 21.32
C SER A 72 9.93 -8.51 21.87
N ALA A 73 9.79 -9.52 21.02
CA ALA A 73 9.40 -10.87 21.42
C ALA A 73 10.43 -11.52 22.37
N ASP A 74 11.72 -11.24 22.17
CA ASP A 74 12.81 -11.70 23.03
C ASP A 74 12.94 -10.87 24.33
N GLY A 75 12.07 -9.87 24.55
CA GLY A 75 12.01 -9.06 25.77
C GLY A 75 13.06 -7.94 25.85
N PHE A 76 13.74 -7.62 24.74
CA PHE A 76 14.80 -6.60 24.71
C PHE A 76 14.29 -5.18 25.01
N PHE A 77 13.04 -4.88 24.67
CA PHE A 77 12.40 -3.58 24.92
C PHE A 77 11.42 -3.66 26.09
N PRO A 78 11.83 -3.26 27.32
CA PRO A 78 10.96 -3.31 28.49
C PRO A 78 9.75 -2.39 28.30
N GLY A 79 8.54 -2.94 28.54
CA GLY A 79 7.28 -2.20 28.40
C GLY A 79 6.64 -2.24 27.00
N ALA A 80 7.26 -2.91 26.02
CA ALA A 80 6.55 -3.35 24.82
C ALA A 80 5.55 -4.44 25.24
N GLY A 81 4.25 -4.12 25.20
CA GLY A 81 3.23 -4.96 25.81
C GLY A 81 2.95 -6.22 25.00
N GLN A 82 3.01 -7.39 25.66
CA GLN A 82 2.70 -8.74 25.17
C GLN A 82 3.40 -9.19 23.86
N PRO A 83 3.68 -10.50 23.72
CA PRO A 83 4.25 -11.02 22.47
C PRO A 83 3.33 -10.71 21.28
N GLY A 84 3.88 -10.07 20.25
CA GLY A 84 3.12 -9.62 19.08
C GLY A 84 3.90 -8.61 18.22
N PRO A 85 3.31 -8.18 17.09
CA PRO A 85 3.95 -7.19 16.22
C PRO A 85 4.12 -5.85 16.93
N THR A 86 5.28 -5.21 16.72
CA THR A 86 5.68 -3.94 17.34
C THR A 86 4.69 -2.84 16.93
N ARG A 87 3.95 -2.29 17.89
CA ARG A 87 2.97 -1.22 17.64
C ARG A 87 3.69 0.13 17.53
N ILE A 88 2.98 1.16 17.06
CA ILE A 88 3.52 2.53 16.94
C ILE A 88 4.09 3.03 18.28
N ALA A 89 3.39 2.79 19.40
CA ALA A 89 3.86 3.17 20.73
C ALA A 89 5.19 2.49 21.10
N ASP A 90 5.40 1.26 20.65
CA ASP A 90 6.63 0.51 20.88
C ASP A 90 7.74 1.04 19.97
N GLN A 91 7.45 1.36 18.71
CA GLN A 91 8.40 2.01 17.79
C GLN A 91 8.87 3.37 18.32
N VAL A 92 7.98 4.18 18.91
CA VAL A 92 8.36 5.45 19.56
C VAL A 92 9.32 5.20 20.74
N ARG A 93 9.03 4.20 21.59
CA ARG A 93 9.92 3.83 22.70
C ARG A 93 11.28 3.32 22.22
N ILE A 94 11.28 2.50 21.17
CA ILE A 94 12.50 2.00 20.53
C ILE A 94 13.33 3.17 20.00
N ALA A 95 12.72 4.12 19.29
CA ALA A 95 13.39 5.32 18.80
C ALA A 95 14.08 6.10 19.93
N HIS A 96 13.37 6.34 21.03
CA HIS A 96 13.95 6.99 22.20
C HIS A 96 15.16 6.23 22.78
N ARG A 97 15.10 4.90 22.83
CA ARG A 97 16.19 4.05 23.35
C ARG A 97 17.40 4.01 22.42
N LEU A 98 17.17 4.13 21.11
CA LEU A 98 18.22 4.22 20.09
C LEU A 98 18.75 5.65 19.92
N HIS A 99 18.26 6.62 20.70
CA HIS A 99 18.62 8.03 20.60
C HIS A 99 18.37 8.64 19.22
N VAL A 100 17.31 8.19 18.54
CA VAL A 100 16.88 8.71 17.24
C VAL A 100 15.49 9.33 17.34
N SER A 101 15.17 10.26 16.42
CA SER A 101 13.82 10.82 16.33
C SER A 101 12.81 9.72 15.95
N PRO A 102 11.65 9.63 16.62
CA PRO A 102 10.61 8.68 16.24
C PRO A 102 10.16 8.82 14.79
N GLY A 103 10.02 10.04 14.28
CA GLY A 103 9.61 10.27 12.88
C GLY A 103 10.63 9.68 11.90
N LEU A 104 11.91 9.86 12.19
CA LEU A 104 12.98 9.36 11.34
C LEU A 104 13.07 7.82 11.38
N LEU A 105 12.82 7.20 12.54
CA LEU A 105 12.71 5.75 12.64
C LEU A 105 11.52 5.22 11.83
N LEU A 106 10.36 5.89 11.92
CA LEU A 106 9.15 5.53 11.17
C LEU A 106 9.35 5.66 9.66
N ASP A 107 10.00 6.73 9.20
CA ASP A 107 10.33 6.91 7.78
C ASP A 107 11.20 5.77 7.26
N CYS A 108 12.19 5.32 8.04
CA CYS A 108 13.02 4.17 7.69
C CYS A 108 12.22 2.86 7.65
N ILE A 109 11.39 2.64 8.68
CA ILE A 109 10.54 1.47 8.83
C ILE A 109 9.51 1.35 7.69
N ASP A 110 8.98 2.48 7.21
CA ASP A 110 8.03 2.55 6.10
C ASP A 110 8.70 2.60 4.73
N GLY A 111 10.05 2.63 4.68
CA GLY A 111 10.83 2.72 3.45
C GLY A 111 10.70 4.06 2.73
N ALA A 112 10.29 5.11 3.43
CA ALA A 112 10.27 6.49 2.96
C ALA A 112 11.62 7.19 3.18
N GLY A 113 12.38 6.73 4.17
CA GLY A 113 13.72 7.20 4.51
C GLY A 113 14.81 6.16 4.26
N GLU A 114 16.06 6.61 4.19
CA GLU A 114 17.23 5.74 4.11
C GLU A 114 17.81 5.47 5.50
N LEU A 115 18.20 4.21 5.76
CA LEU A 115 19.02 3.86 6.91
C LEU A 115 20.47 4.33 6.67
N THR A 116 20.72 5.60 6.94
CA THR A 116 22.05 6.20 6.82
C THR A 116 22.99 5.68 7.90
N ARG A 117 24.31 5.69 7.64
CA ARG A 117 25.31 5.29 8.66
C ARG A 117 25.26 6.15 9.92
N GLU A 118 24.81 7.39 9.82
CA GLU A 118 24.61 8.29 10.97
C GLU A 118 23.56 7.78 11.97
N LEU A 119 22.71 6.83 11.56
CA LEU A 119 21.74 6.16 12.42
C LEU A 119 22.30 4.95 13.15
N ALA A 120 23.47 4.47 12.75
CA ALA A 120 24.16 3.44 13.51
C ALA A 120 24.79 4.13 14.74
N PRO A 121 24.45 3.72 15.97
CA PRO A 121 25.12 4.26 17.14
C PRO A 121 26.62 4.04 17.01
N VAL A 122 27.39 5.13 17.10
CA VAL A 122 28.85 5.05 17.20
C VAL A 122 29.14 4.29 18.49
N SER A 123 29.78 3.13 18.35
CA SER A 123 30.17 2.26 19.48
C SER A 123 31.22 2.92 20.36
#